data_AF-A0AAF0BAR4-F1
#
_entry.id   AF-A0AAF0BAR4-F1
#
_cell.length_a   1.000
_cell.length_b   1.000
_cell.length_c   1.000
_cell.angle_alpha   90.00
_cell.angle_beta   90.00
_cell.angle_gamma   90.00
#
_symmetry.space_group_name_H-M   'P 1'
#
loop_
_entity.id
_entity.type
_entity.pdbx_description
1 polymer ?
#
loop_
_entity_poly.entity_id
_entity_poly.type
_entity_poly.pdbx_seq_one_letter_code
_entity_poly.pdbx_strand_id
1 'polypeptide(L)'
;MIVSTFRGLLFFLFLLTPLLLTAQESPEIQVEEQSFNFGLIPEEKGSVGHSFKFRNSGTAPLLITRVMADCGCTTPTWPEEAIAPGEEAEIRVLFDPVGRSGAFVKRIRVFSNAPSSPLELSISGTVTTLGGAIPHAYALAIGPLQVSNVRLLFPISMPEDEGVVRLVVNNTDEFDLQVAVVSLPSFVSLDDRAFRLQAREPRELNLSLAVPRNMPPGMKDEPLVLEVTSPETGKKAVDSVMVSLPLVDNFPALTAAQTGVMELSTYLDMGQLDGETTKAAIEIRNVGAGPLRLHSVTTRNPALTAVPDRTEIKPGGSTLLRIAVDPQVMKAEGWQSIAADISIICNDPQAPLRRIKVKAEL
;
A
#
# COMPACT_ATOMS: atom_id res chain seq x y z
N MET A 1 33.90 -78.73 52.35
CA MET A 1 34.89 -79.12 51.34
C MET A 1 34.27 -78.82 49.98
N ILE A 2 34.99 -78.13 49.08
CA ILE A 2 34.73 -77.88 47.63
C ILE A 2 33.77 -76.68 47.35
N VAL A 3 34.27 -75.44 47.14
CA VAL A 3 34.81 -74.78 45.90
C VAL A 3 33.67 -74.37 44.94
N SER A 4 33.22 -73.10 44.95
CA SER A 4 33.55 -72.00 44.00
C SER A 4 33.26 -72.28 42.51
N THR A 5 32.38 -71.48 41.89
CA THR A 5 32.72 -70.56 40.76
C THR A 5 31.50 -69.77 40.23
N PHE A 6 31.62 -68.44 40.32
CA PHE A 6 31.36 -67.40 39.31
C PHE A 6 30.57 -67.73 38.03
N ARG A 7 29.49 -66.97 37.75
CA ARG A 7 29.27 -66.11 36.56
C ARG A 7 27.78 -65.92 36.26
N GLY A 8 27.38 -64.67 35.98
CA GLY A 8 26.16 -64.40 35.21
C GLY A 8 25.17 -63.42 35.83
N LEU A 9 25.64 -62.23 36.19
CA LEU A 9 24.80 -61.06 36.44
C LEU A 9 24.17 -60.62 35.09
N LEU A 10 22.88 -60.87 34.90
CA LEU A 10 22.07 -60.27 33.82
C LEU A 10 20.67 -59.98 34.38
N PHE A 11 20.65 -59.00 35.28
CA PHE A 11 19.43 -58.28 35.64
C PHE A 11 19.04 -57.48 34.39
N PHE A 12 18.03 -57.95 33.64
CA PHE A 12 17.45 -57.22 32.53
C PHE A 12 16.62 -56.08 33.13
N LEU A 13 17.29 -54.99 33.51
CA LEU A 13 16.67 -53.75 33.94
C LEU A 13 16.05 -53.13 32.68
N PHE A 14 14.74 -53.34 32.49
CA PHE A 14 13.95 -52.60 31.52
C PHE A 14 13.97 -51.13 31.96
N LEU A 15 14.95 -50.36 31.47
CA LEU A 15 15.01 -48.92 31.61
C LEU A 15 13.79 -48.34 30.84
N LEU A 16 12.68 -48.18 31.55
CA LEU A 16 11.64 -47.24 31.16
C LEU A 16 12.26 -45.85 31.20
N THR A 17 12.88 -45.42 30.11
CA THR A 17 13.18 -44.01 29.90
C THR A 17 11.85 -43.30 29.72
N PRO A 18 11.41 -42.43 30.64
CA PRO A 18 10.27 -41.59 30.36
C PRO A 18 10.66 -40.73 29.16
N LEU A 19 9.94 -40.93 28.04
CA LEU A 19 10.01 -40.02 26.91
C LEU A 19 9.49 -38.68 27.45
N LEU A 20 10.39 -37.78 27.84
CA LEU A 20 10.07 -36.41 28.13
C LEU A 20 9.57 -35.81 26.82
N LEU A 21 8.26 -35.85 26.59
CA LEU A 21 7.60 -34.95 25.65
C LEU A 21 7.81 -33.56 26.24
N THR A 22 8.86 -32.87 25.81
CA THR A 22 8.90 -31.42 25.95
C THR A 22 7.72 -30.89 25.13
N ALA A 23 6.70 -30.37 25.81
CA ALA A 23 5.67 -29.59 25.14
C ALA A 23 6.39 -28.48 24.38
N GLN A 24 6.34 -28.53 23.05
CA GLN A 24 7.00 -27.54 22.22
C GLN A 24 6.27 -26.22 22.44
N GLU A 25 6.95 -25.25 23.07
CA GLU A 25 6.37 -23.93 23.24
C GLU A 25 6.18 -23.29 21.87
N SER A 26 4.94 -22.92 21.56
CA SER A 26 4.59 -22.32 20.27
C SER A 26 3.64 -21.13 20.48
N PRO A 27 3.91 -19.96 19.87
CA PRO A 27 2.96 -18.86 19.88
C PRO A 27 1.81 -19.19 18.93
N GLU A 28 0.59 -18.80 19.31
CA GLU A 28 -0.61 -19.02 18.52
C GLU A 28 -1.51 -17.79 18.62
N ILE A 29 -1.93 -17.26 17.46
CA ILE A 29 -2.83 -16.11 17.39
C ILE A 29 -4.25 -16.60 17.15
N GLN A 30 -5.15 -16.27 18.08
CA GLN A 30 -6.58 -16.53 17.96
C GLN A 30 -7.32 -15.20 17.87
N VAL A 31 -8.07 -14.99 16.79
CA VAL A 31 -8.89 -13.78 16.59
C VAL A 31 -10.35 -14.03 16.92
N GLU A 32 -11.04 -13.00 17.41
CA GLU A 32 -12.50 -13.06 17.61
C GLU A 32 -13.23 -13.11 16.26
N GLU A 33 -12.74 -12.37 15.27
CA GLU A 33 -13.28 -12.32 13.93
C GLU A 33 -12.18 -12.05 12.89
N GLN A 34 -12.40 -12.51 11.65
CA GLN A 34 -11.47 -12.30 10.52
C GLN A 34 -12.00 -11.32 9.48
N SER A 35 -13.26 -10.91 9.59
CA SER A 35 -13.89 -10.01 8.62
C SER A 35 -14.81 -9.01 9.32
N PHE A 36 -14.78 -7.77 8.85
CA PHE A 36 -15.69 -6.72 9.32
C PHE A 36 -16.30 -5.98 8.13
N ASN A 37 -17.60 -5.70 8.18
CA ASN A 37 -18.30 -4.93 7.15
C ASN A 37 -18.79 -3.61 7.77
N PHE A 38 -18.24 -2.50 7.31
CA PHE A 38 -18.64 -1.15 7.71
C PHE A 38 -20.04 -0.77 7.21
N GLY A 39 -20.63 -1.57 6.32
CA GLY A 39 -21.89 -1.27 5.67
C GLY A 39 -21.75 -0.07 4.74
N LEU A 40 -22.71 0.84 4.84
CA LEU A 40 -22.74 2.08 4.07
C LEU A 40 -21.93 3.16 4.78
N ILE A 41 -20.87 3.65 4.14
CA ILE A 41 -19.99 4.69 4.66
C ILE A 41 -20.22 5.99 3.88
N PRO A 42 -20.76 7.03 4.51
CA PRO A 42 -20.75 8.36 3.93
C PRO A 42 -19.32 8.89 3.84
N GLU A 43 -18.87 9.23 2.63
CA GLU A 43 -17.54 9.81 2.40
C GLU A 43 -17.31 11.06 3.29
N GLU A 44 -18.37 11.84 3.50
CA GLU A 44 -18.34 13.10 4.24
C GLU A 44 -18.15 12.94 5.75
N LYS A 45 -18.31 11.72 6.27
CA LYS A 45 -18.09 11.42 7.70
C LYS A 45 -16.62 11.15 8.03
N GLY A 46 -15.74 11.17 7.04
CA GLY A 46 -14.30 10.97 7.22
C GLY A 46 -13.94 9.50 7.46
N SER A 47 -12.71 9.28 7.92
CA SER A 47 -12.18 7.93 8.10
C SER A 47 -12.98 7.10 9.11
N VAL A 48 -13.20 5.83 8.79
CA VAL A 48 -13.85 4.86 9.67
C VAL A 48 -12.84 3.82 10.15
N GLY A 49 -13.02 3.29 11.35
CA GLY A 49 -12.05 2.36 11.92
C GLY A 49 -12.70 1.17 12.61
N HIS A 50 -11.98 0.05 12.60
CA HIS A 50 -12.36 -1.20 13.29
C HIS A 50 -11.16 -1.80 14.01
N SER A 51 -11.37 -2.40 15.17
CA SER A 51 -10.34 -3.11 15.94
C SER A 51 -10.62 -4.60 15.94
N PHE A 52 -9.72 -5.37 15.31
CA PHE A 52 -9.73 -6.82 15.40
C PHE A 52 -9.05 -7.25 16.69
N LYS A 53 -9.83 -7.77 17.64
CA LYS A 53 -9.30 -8.31 18.89
C LYS A 53 -8.71 -9.70 18.68
N PHE A 54 -7.60 -9.95 19.35
CA PHE A 54 -6.93 -11.24 19.32
C PHE A 54 -6.33 -11.58 20.67
N ARG A 55 -6.11 -12.88 20.88
CA ARG A 55 -5.50 -13.47 22.06
C ARG A 55 -4.33 -14.35 21.65
N ASN A 56 -3.25 -14.34 22.43
CA ASN A 56 -2.22 -15.36 22.31
C ASN A 56 -2.71 -16.65 22.98
N SER A 57 -3.20 -17.62 22.21
CA SER A 57 -3.67 -18.93 22.72
C SER A 57 -2.53 -19.95 22.89
N GLY A 58 -1.32 -19.57 22.48
CA GLY A 58 -0.14 -20.43 22.56
C GLY A 58 0.51 -20.42 23.94
N THR A 59 1.66 -21.07 24.03
CA THR A 59 2.44 -21.18 25.27
C THR A 59 3.77 -20.40 25.22
N ALA A 60 4.06 -19.71 24.12
CA ALA A 60 5.19 -18.80 23.96
C ALA A 60 4.73 -17.37 23.63
N PRO A 61 5.55 -16.32 23.88
CA PRO A 61 5.23 -14.95 23.49
C PRO A 61 4.99 -14.79 21.98
N LEU A 62 3.87 -14.15 21.64
CA LEU A 62 3.47 -13.85 20.26
C LEU A 62 3.96 -12.46 19.87
N LEU A 63 4.77 -12.34 18.82
CA LEU A 63 5.24 -11.06 18.30
C LEU A 63 4.66 -10.82 16.91
N ILE A 64 3.94 -9.71 16.74
CA ILE A 64 3.53 -9.22 15.42
C ILE A 64 4.70 -8.48 14.80
N THR A 65 5.26 -9.02 13.73
CA THR A 65 6.43 -8.44 13.06
C THR A 65 6.05 -7.38 12.03
N ARG A 66 4.86 -7.50 11.45
CA ARG A 66 4.39 -6.61 10.36
C ARG A 66 2.91 -6.78 10.11
N VAL A 67 2.21 -5.68 9.82
CA VAL A 67 0.85 -5.70 9.28
C VAL A 67 0.81 -4.95 7.95
N MET A 68 0.26 -5.57 6.90
CA MET A 68 0.17 -5.01 5.56
C MET A 68 -1.28 -4.89 5.11
N ALA A 69 -1.71 -3.70 4.70
CA ALA A 69 -2.91 -3.52 3.90
C ALA A 69 -2.58 -3.48 2.40
N ASP A 70 -3.56 -3.83 1.57
CA ASP A 70 -3.47 -3.84 0.10
C ASP A 70 -3.45 -2.44 -0.56
N CYS A 71 -4.05 -1.43 0.07
CA CYS A 71 -4.05 -0.02 -0.38
C CYS A 71 -3.53 0.94 0.70
N GLY A 72 -3.01 2.10 0.29
CA GLY A 72 -2.69 3.20 1.22
C GLY A 72 -3.91 3.89 1.84
N CYS A 73 -5.11 3.46 1.45
CA CYS A 73 -6.38 3.90 2.00
C CYS A 73 -6.74 3.21 3.31
N THR A 74 -5.98 2.19 3.68
CA THR A 74 -6.17 1.40 4.88
C THR A 74 -4.90 1.45 5.70
N THR A 75 -4.97 2.01 6.90
CA THR A 75 -3.83 2.18 7.81
C THR A 75 -4.01 1.27 9.02
N PRO A 76 -3.22 0.19 9.16
CA PRO A 76 -3.22 -0.63 10.36
C PRO A 76 -2.36 -0.02 11.47
N THR A 77 -2.72 -0.31 12.71
CA THR A 77 -1.95 -0.04 13.94
C THR A 77 -2.06 -1.28 14.83
N TRP A 78 -0.95 -1.72 15.41
CA TRP A 78 -0.85 -2.98 16.16
C TRP A 78 0.20 -2.84 17.28
N PRO A 79 0.20 -3.71 18.29
CA PRO A 79 1.24 -3.70 19.33
C PRO A 79 2.59 -4.12 18.76
N GLU A 80 3.64 -3.34 19.05
CA GLU A 80 5.03 -3.66 18.67
C GLU A 80 5.73 -4.57 19.70
N GLU A 81 5.16 -4.70 20.89
CA GLU A 81 5.66 -5.55 21.96
C GLU A 81 5.15 -7.00 21.83
N ALA A 82 5.87 -7.95 22.43
CA ALA A 82 5.45 -9.35 22.45
C ALA A 82 4.28 -9.55 23.43
N ILE A 83 3.27 -10.28 22.99
CA ILE A 83 2.04 -10.56 23.74
C ILE A 83 2.22 -11.86 24.50
N ALA A 84 2.10 -11.82 25.84
CA ALA A 84 2.34 -13.00 26.66
C ALA A 84 1.25 -14.08 26.44
N PRO A 85 1.54 -15.37 26.73
CA PRO A 85 0.54 -16.42 26.70
C PRO A 85 -0.72 -16.06 27.50
N GLY A 86 -1.88 -16.14 26.86
CA GLY A 86 -3.17 -15.79 27.46
C GLY A 86 -3.48 -14.30 27.53
N GLU A 87 -2.63 -13.41 27.03
CA GLU A 87 -2.96 -11.99 26.92
C GLU A 87 -3.73 -11.65 25.63
N GLU A 88 -4.49 -10.56 25.69
CA GLU A 88 -5.28 -10.02 24.59
C GLU A 88 -4.68 -8.70 24.11
N ALA A 89 -4.81 -8.45 22.80
CA ALA A 89 -4.47 -7.19 22.18
C ALA A 89 -5.36 -6.94 20.94
N GLU A 90 -5.14 -5.83 20.24
CA GLU A 90 -5.93 -5.47 19.07
C GLU A 90 -5.07 -5.03 17.88
N ILE A 91 -5.61 -5.28 16.67
CA ILE A 91 -5.12 -4.71 15.42
C ILE A 91 -6.19 -3.72 14.95
N ARG A 92 -5.89 -2.43 15.07
CA ARG A 92 -6.78 -1.35 14.64
C ARG A 92 -6.54 -1.04 13.17
N VAL A 93 -7.61 -0.99 12.39
CA VAL A 93 -7.58 -0.71 10.96
C VAL A 93 -8.41 0.54 10.70
N LEU A 94 -7.79 1.58 10.13
CA LEU A 94 -8.45 2.81 9.70
C LEU A 94 -8.61 2.82 8.18
N PHE A 95 -9.82 3.02 7.67
CA PHE A 95 -10.13 3.18 6.25
C PHE A 95 -10.49 4.63 5.94
N ASP A 96 -9.83 5.21 4.94
CA ASP A 96 -10.11 6.53 4.39
C ASP A 96 -11.07 6.40 3.19
N PRO A 97 -12.34 6.85 3.27
CA PRO A 97 -13.30 6.75 2.18
C PRO A 97 -13.15 7.84 1.12
N VAL A 98 -12.31 8.86 1.33
CA VAL A 98 -12.23 10.03 0.44
C VAL A 98 -11.77 9.64 -0.97
N GLY A 99 -12.56 9.99 -1.98
CA GLY A 99 -12.34 9.64 -3.38
C GLY A 99 -12.52 8.16 -3.71
N ARG A 100 -13.25 7.39 -2.88
CA ARG A 100 -13.37 5.92 -2.99
C ARG A 100 -14.82 5.45 -2.99
N SER A 101 -15.69 6.13 -3.72
CA SER A 101 -17.11 5.78 -3.85
C SER A 101 -17.32 4.37 -4.45
N GLY A 102 -18.39 3.70 -4.00
CA GLY A 102 -18.74 2.34 -4.40
C GLY A 102 -18.32 1.26 -3.40
N ALA A 103 -18.57 0.00 -3.77
CA ALA A 103 -18.26 -1.15 -2.93
C ALA A 103 -16.75 -1.39 -2.84
N PHE A 104 -16.27 -1.78 -1.66
CA PHE A 104 -14.88 -2.16 -1.46
C PHE A 104 -14.76 -3.41 -0.59
N VAL A 105 -13.66 -4.13 -0.81
CA VAL A 105 -13.12 -5.15 0.08
C VAL A 105 -11.62 -4.89 0.18
N LYS A 106 -11.07 -4.91 1.38
CA LYS A 106 -9.63 -4.75 1.65
C LYS A 106 -9.12 -5.89 2.49
N ARG A 107 -7.95 -6.41 2.11
CA ARG A 107 -7.25 -7.45 2.85
C ARG A 107 -6.12 -6.86 3.69
N ILE A 108 -5.99 -7.35 4.90
CA ILE A 108 -4.95 -7.01 5.86
C ILE A 108 -4.22 -8.31 6.21
N ARG A 109 -2.92 -8.39 5.90
CA ARG A 109 -2.07 -9.54 6.25
C ARG A 109 -1.24 -9.22 7.47
N VAL A 110 -1.35 -10.06 8.49
CA VAL A 110 -0.68 -9.94 9.79
C VAL A 110 0.41 -11.01 9.86
N PHE A 111 1.65 -10.56 9.85
CA PHE A 111 2.81 -11.42 9.98
C PHE A 111 3.24 -11.46 11.44
N SER A 112 3.50 -12.67 11.94
CA SER A 112 3.97 -12.92 13.31
C SER A 112 5.00 -14.06 13.33
N ASN A 113 5.53 -14.34 14.53
CA ASN A 113 6.35 -15.52 14.80
C ASN A 113 5.52 -16.81 15.01
N ALA A 114 4.19 -16.78 14.86
CA ALA A 114 3.34 -17.96 14.94
C ALA A 114 3.44 -18.82 13.67
N PRO A 115 3.32 -20.17 13.77
CA PRO A 115 3.31 -21.06 12.61
C PRO A 115 2.17 -20.78 11.61
N SER A 116 1.08 -20.15 12.07
CA SER A 116 -0.08 -19.75 11.27
C SER A 116 0.12 -18.43 10.51
N SER A 117 1.32 -17.83 10.58
CA SER A 117 1.67 -16.59 9.88
C SER A 117 1.80 -16.80 8.36
N PRO A 118 1.22 -15.93 7.50
CA PRO A 118 0.43 -14.76 7.85
C PRO A 118 -1.04 -15.08 8.14
N LEU A 119 -1.60 -14.40 9.13
CA LEU A 119 -3.04 -14.34 9.36
C LEU A 119 -3.67 -13.29 8.40
N GLU A 120 -4.81 -13.62 7.80
CA GLU A 120 -5.54 -12.72 6.91
C GLU A 120 -6.81 -12.18 7.58
N LEU A 121 -6.95 -10.86 7.58
CA LEU A 121 -8.13 -10.13 8.02
C LEU A 121 -8.73 -9.36 6.83
N SER A 122 -10.02 -9.06 6.87
CA SER A 122 -10.69 -8.30 5.81
C SER A 122 -11.64 -7.24 6.33
N ILE A 123 -11.66 -6.09 5.66
CA ILE A 123 -12.70 -5.08 5.85
C ILE A 123 -13.47 -4.89 4.55
N SER A 124 -14.76 -4.61 4.63
CA SER A 124 -15.61 -4.35 3.47
C SER A 124 -16.63 -3.26 3.75
N GLY A 125 -17.26 -2.75 2.70
CA GLY A 125 -18.30 -1.74 2.80
C GLY A 125 -18.69 -1.18 1.44
N THR A 126 -19.59 -0.21 1.45
CA THR A 126 -19.95 0.60 0.29
C THR A 126 -19.84 2.06 0.67
N VAL A 127 -18.92 2.77 0.02
CA VAL A 127 -18.81 4.21 0.18
C VAL A 127 -19.90 4.87 -0.67
N THR A 128 -20.69 5.73 -0.05
CA THR A 128 -21.69 6.55 -0.71
C THR A 128 -21.34 8.01 -0.54
N THR A 129 -21.70 8.81 -1.53
CA THR A 129 -21.86 10.25 -1.34
C THR A 129 -23.30 10.44 -0.89
N LEU A 130 -23.54 11.26 0.14
CA LEU A 130 -24.87 11.40 0.74
C LEU A 130 -25.93 12.04 -0.16
N GLY A 131 -25.67 12.22 -1.47
CA GLY A 131 -26.63 12.80 -2.43
C GLY A 131 -27.15 14.17 -2.01
N GLY A 132 -26.45 14.85 -1.10
CA GLY A 132 -26.85 16.13 -0.55
C GLY A 132 -26.20 17.27 -1.31
N ALA A 133 -26.96 18.34 -1.51
CA ALA A 133 -26.61 19.62 -2.15
C ALA A 133 -25.47 20.39 -1.44
N ILE A 134 -24.36 19.72 -1.18
CA ILE A 134 -23.08 20.33 -0.86
C ILE A 134 -22.33 20.37 -2.19
N PRO A 135 -21.90 21.56 -2.67
CA PRO A 135 -20.97 21.64 -3.77
C PRO A 135 -19.80 20.73 -3.38
N HIS A 136 -19.60 19.62 -4.10
CA HIS A 136 -18.37 18.87 -3.88
C HIS A 136 -17.28 19.91 -4.11
N ALA A 137 -16.35 20.06 -3.18
CA ALA A 137 -15.13 20.78 -3.48
C ALA A 137 -14.37 19.91 -4.48
N TYR A 138 -14.83 19.91 -5.72
CA TYR A 138 -14.20 19.23 -6.82
C TYR A 138 -12.77 19.72 -6.86
N ALA A 139 -11.83 18.78 -6.79
CA ALA A 139 -10.43 19.08 -6.58
C ALA A 139 -9.84 19.90 -7.75
N LEU A 140 -10.49 19.88 -8.93
CA LEU A 140 -10.10 20.60 -10.13
C LEU A 140 -11.31 21.14 -10.89
N ALA A 141 -11.16 22.34 -11.46
CA ALA A 141 -12.10 22.92 -12.41
C ALA A 141 -11.43 23.08 -13.79
N ILE A 142 -12.10 22.58 -14.83
CA ILE A 142 -11.67 22.65 -16.24
C ILE A 142 -12.70 23.50 -16.99
N GLY A 143 -12.53 24.82 -16.90
CA GLY A 143 -13.61 25.75 -17.25
C GLY A 143 -14.86 25.47 -16.39
N PRO A 144 -16.04 25.23 -16.98
CA PRO A 144 -17.26 24.91 -16.23
C PRO A 144 -17.36 23.46 -15.74
N LEU A 145 -16.46 22.56 -16.19
CA LEU A 145 -16.44 21.17 -15.74
C LEU A 145 -15.74 21.08 -14.39
N GLN A 146 -16.37 20.38 -13.45
CA GLN A 146 -15.83 20.06 -12.14
C GLN A 146 -15.45 18.59 -12.08
N VAL A 147 -14.28 18.28 -11.51
CA VAL A 147 -13.69 16.93 -11.52
C VAL A 147 -13.39 16.45 -10.11
N SER A 148 -13.84 15.24 -9.75
CA SER A 148 -13.88 14.76 -8.35
C SER A 148 -12.50 14.62 -7.73
N ASN A 149 -11.48 14.31 -8.55
CA ASN A 149 -10.13 14.05 -8.09
C ASN A 149 -9.10 14.59 -9.08
N VAL A 150 -8.06 15.24 -8.57
CA VAL A 150 -6.86 15.62 -9.35
C VAL A 150 -5.94 14.44 -9.64
N ARG A 151 -6.14 13.33 -8.92
CA ARG A 151 -5.36 12.11 -9.07
C ARG A 151 -6.19 10.86 -8.83
N LEU A 152 -6.03 9.87 -9.71
CA LEU A 152 -6.56 8.52 -9.57
C LEU A 152 -5.39 7.56 -9.35
N LEU A 153 -5.61 6.53 -8.53
CA LEU A 153 -4.58 5.54 -8.21
C LEU A 153 -5.18 4.15 -8.31
N PHE A 154 -4.68 3.35 -9.25
CA PHE A 154 -4.96 1.92 -9.28
C PHE A 154 -4.30 1.21 -8.09
N PRO A 155 -4.86 0.07 -7.64
CA PRO A 155 -4.19 -0.77 -6.66
C PRO A 155 -2.85 -1.29 -7.21
N ILE A 156 -2.03 -1.87 -6.33
CA ILE A 156 -0.85 -2.63 -6.75
C ILE A 156 -1.34 -3.75 -7.67
N SER A 157 -0.84 -3.77 -8.90
CA SER A 157 -1.36 -4.65 -9.94
C SER A 157 -0.22 -5.39 -10.64
N MET A 158 -0.45 -6.64 -11.00
CA MET A 158 0.34 -7.42 -11.95
C MET A 158 -0.15 -7.17 -13.39
N PRO A 159 0.61 -7.53 -14.44
CA PRO A 159 0.23 -7.25 -15.82
C PRO A 159 -1.12 -7.82 -16.27
N GLU A 160 -1.55 -8.95 -15.71
CA GLU A 160 -2.80 -9.64 -16.07
C GLU A 160 -3.97 -9.27 -15.14
N ASP A 161 -3.76 -8.37 -14.18
CA ASP A 161 -4.82 -7.97 -13.26
C ASP A 161 -5.86 -7.10 -13.97
N GLU A 162 -7.11 -7.32 -13.60
CA GLU A 162 -8.22 -6.44 -13.94
C GLU A 162 -8.43 -5.42 -12.82
N GLY A 163 -8.86 -4.21 -13.18
CA GLY A 163 -9.14 -3.16 -12.22
C GLY A 163 -9.93 -2.04 -12.84
N VAL A 164 -10.60 -1.25 -12.00
CA VAL A 164 -11.31 -0.05 -12.43
C VAL A 164 -11.09 1.07 -11.42
N VAL A 165 -10.82 2.27 -11.92
CA VAL A 165 -10.86 3.50 -11.11
C VAL A 165 -11.93 4.43 -11.67
N ARG A 166 -12.65 5.10 -10.78
CA ARG A 166 -13.77 5.96 -11.13
C ARG A 166 -13.36 7.42 -11.06
N LEU A 167 -13.73 8.20 -12.08
CA LEU A 167 -13.69 9.65 -12.07
C LEU A 167 -15.11 10.19 -12.20
N VAL A 168 -15.53 11.07 -11.30
CA VAL A 168 -16.81 11.77 -11.43
C VAL A 168 -16.55 13.15 -11.99
N VAL A 169 -17.25 13.49 -13.07
CA VAL A 169 -17.25 14.81 -13.68
C VAL A 169 -18.63 15.44 -13.56
N ASN A 170 -18.70 16.75 -13.38
CA ASN A 170 -19.96 17.46 -13.20
C ASN A 170 -19.97 18.77 -13.96
N ASN A 171 -21.10 19.07 -14.57
CA ASN A 171 -21.30 20.33 -15.25
C ASN A 171 -21.86 21.38 -14.28
N THR A 172 -21.11 22.45 -14.02
CA THR A 172 -21.57 23.55 -13.15
C THR A 172 -22.30 24.67 -13.89
N ASP A 173 -22.35 24.61 -15.21
CA ASP A 173 -23.01 25.61 -16.03
C ASP A 173 -24.52 25.33 -16.14
N GLU A 174 -25.25 26.32 -16.64
CA GLU A 174 -26.67 26.20 -16.99
C GLU A 174 -26.89 25.61 -18.39
N PHE A 175 -25.80 25.49 -19.16
CA PHE A 175 -25.79 24.95 -20.51
C PHE A 175 -25.05 23.62 -20.56
N ASP A 176 -25.41 22.79 -21.53
CA ASP A 176 -24.75 21.51 -21.73
C ASP A 176 -23.28 21.70 -22.17
N LEU A 177 -22.42 20.78 -21.76
CA LEU A 177 -21.02 20.75 -22.16
C LEU A 177 -20.75 19.61 -23.13
N GLN A 178 -19.88 19.85 -24.11
CA GLN A 178 -19.23 18.78 -24.86
C GLN A 178 -17.90 18.45 -24.18
N VAL A 179 -17.76 17.24 -23.67
CA VAL A 179 -16.54 16.76 -23.02
C VAL A 179 -15.89 15.69 -23.90
N ALA A 180 -14.58 15.79 -24.08
CA ALA A 180 -13.78 14.82 -24.81
C ALA A 180 -12.54 14.43 -24.01
N VAL A 181 -12.27 13.13 -23.97
CA VAL A 181 -11.03 12.56 -23.44
C VAL A 181 -10.02 12.53 -24.59
N VAL A 182 -9.16 13.54 -24.65
CA VAL A 182 -8.24 13.75 -25.77
C VAL A 182 -6.91 13.00 -25.63
N SER A 183 -6.56 12.61 -24.40
CA SER A 183 -5.43 11.72 -24.11
C SER A 183 -5.78 10.78 -22.97
N LEU A 184 -5.37 9.53 -23.09
CA LEU A 184 -5.57 8.48 -22.09
C LEU A 184 -4.23 7.86 -21.71
N PRO A 185 -4.05 7.49 -20.42
CA PRO A 185 -2.93 6.67 -19.99
C PRO A 185 -2.82 5.40 -20.82
N SER A 186 -1.59 5.02 -21.18
CA SER A 186 -1.28 3.86 -22.01
C SER A 186 -1.71 2.52 -21.39
N PHE A 187 -1.95 2.51 -20.07
CA PHE A 187 -2.41 1.37 -19.28
C PHE A 187 -3.91 1.40 -18.95
N VAL A 188 -4.71 2.23 -19.62
CA VAL A 188 -6.15 2.40 -19.37
C VAL A 188 -6.98 2.18 -20.63
N SER A 189 -8.12 1.51 -20.48
CA SER A 189 -9.20 1.50 -21.44
C SER A 189 -10.39 2.34 -20.94
N LEU A 190 -11.04 3.02 -21.88
CA LEU A 190 -12.27 3.79 -21.67
C LEU A 190 -13.06 3.79 -22.98
N ASP A 191 -14.30 3.31 -22.92
CA ASP A 191 -15.17 3.11 -24.09
C ASP A 191 -15.74 4.43 -24.61
N ASP A 192 -16.35 5.23 -23.72
CA ASP A 192 -16.93 6.53 -24.08
C ASP A 192 -15.95 7.66 -23.82
N ARG A 193 -15.29 8.10 -24.91
CA ARG A 193 -14.29 9.17 -24.88
C ARG A 193 -14.82 10.53 -25.30
N ALA A 194 -16.08 10.63 -25.73
CA ALA A 194 -16.65 11.91 -26.15
C ALA A 194 -18.15 11.91 -25.91
N PHE A 195 -18.61 12.77 -25.00
CA PHE A 195 -19.99 12.78 -24.56
C PHE A 195 -20.49 14.19 -24.29
N ARG A 196 -21.81 14.34 -24.40
CA ARG A 196 -22.53 15.53 -23.94
C ARG A 196 -22.88 15.35 -22.46
N LEU A 197 -22.59 16.37 -21.66
CA LEU A 197 -22.91 16.40 -20.23
C LEU A 197 -23.97 17.48 -19.99
N GLN A 198 -25.14 17.05 -19.50
CA GLN A 198 -26.26 17.97 -19.29
C GLN A 198 -25.96 18.98 -18.18
N ALA A 199 -26.59 20.14 -18.25
CA ALA A 199 -26.52 21.15 -17.20
C ALA A 199 -26.81 20.55 -15.82
N ARG A 200 -25.94 20.82 -14.84
CA ARG A 200 -26.06 20.37 -13.43
C ARG A 200 -26.06 18.86 -13.23
N GLU A 201 -25.75 18.05 -14.24
CA GLU A 201 -25.70 16.59 -14.10
C GLU A 201 -24.26 16.08 -13.91
N PRO A 202 -24.04 15.20 -12.93
CA PRO A 202 -22.80 14.45 -12.80
C PRO A 202 -22.77 13.25 -13.76
N ARG A 203 -21.58 12.83 -14.13
CA ARG A 203 -21.33 11.60 -14.88
C ARG A 203 -20.10 10.88 -14.36
N GLU A 204 -20.17 9.55 -14.37
CA GLU A 204 -19.05 8.69 -14.00
C GLU A 204 -18.28 8.25 -15.26
N LEU A 205 -16.96 8.30 -15.18
CA LEU A 205 -16.02 7.70 -16.12
C LEU A 205 -15.32 6.54 -15.40
N ASN A 206 -15.52 5.33 -15.92
CA ASN A 206 -14.91 4.12 -15.39
C ASN A 206 -13.67 3.79 -16.24
N LEU A 207 -12.49 4.05 -15.67
CA LEU A 207 -11.21 3.77 -16.31
C LEU A 207 -10.81 2.34 -15.98
N SER A 208 -10.89 1.45 -16.95
CA SER A 208 -10.51 0.05 -16.80
C SER A 208 -9.00 -0.13 -16.99
N LEU A 209 -8.36 -0.94 -16.16
CA LEU A 209 -6.96 -1.30 -16.28
C LEU A 209 -6.76 -2.13 -17.56
N ALA A 210 -5.79 -1.74 -18.37
CA ALA A 210 -5.43 -2.40 -19.62
C ALA A 210 -3.93 -2.30 -19.84
N VAL A 211 -3.15 -3.09 -19.08
CA VAL A 211 -1.68 -3.02 -19.11
C VAL A 211 -1.14 -3.55 -20.45
N PRO A 212 -0.31 -2.78 -21.19
CA PRO A 212 0.32 -3.28 -22.40
C PRO A 212 1.26 -4.45 -22.10
N ARG A 213 1.26 -5.49 -22.96
CA ARG A 213 2.04 -6.73 -22.76
C ARG A 213 3.52 -6.55 -22.40
N ASN A 214 4.17 -5.50 -22.91
CA ASN A 214 5.60 -5.25 -22.72
C ASN A 214 5.88 -4.10 -21.74
N MET A 215 4.87 -3.63 -20.99
CA MET A 215 5.07 -2.57 -20.02
C MET A 215 5.90 -3.11 -18.85
N PRO A 216 7.10 -2.55 -18.58
CA PRO A 216 7.92 -3.03 -17.47
C PRO A 216 7.30 -2.60 -16.13
N PRO A 217 7.54 -3.35 -15.04
CA PRO A 217 7.15 -2.94 -13.69
C PRO A 217 7.68 -1.55 -13.30
N GLY A 218 7.14 -1.00 -12.21
CA GLY A 218 7.43 0.33 -11.70
C GLY A 218 6.20 1.22 -11.65
N MET A 219 6.35 2.39 -11.02
CA MET A 219 5.28 3.37 -10.92
C MET A 219 5.05 4.01 -12.28
N LYS A 220 3.82 3.96 -12.78
CA LYS A 220 3.39 4.71 -13.96
C LYS A 220 2.55 5.88 -13.51
N ASP A 221 2.82 7.05 -14.07
CA ASP A 221 2.08 8.27 -13.83
C ASP A 221 1.84 8.89 -15.21
N GLU A 222 0.60 8.85 -15.69
CA GLU A 222 0.22 9.37 -17.00
C GLU A 222 -1.07 10.19 -16.88
N PRO A 223 -1.19 11.32 -17.62
CA PRO A 223 -2.37 12.16 -17.54
C PRO A 223 -3.55 11.60 -18.34
N LEU A 224 -4.73 11.63 -17.74
CA LEU A 224 -6.02 11.64 -18.43
C LEU A 224 -6.33 13.10 -18.80
N VAL A 225 -6.30 13.45 -20.08
CA VAL A 225 -6.52 14.83 -20.53
C VAL A 225 -7.96 15.00 -20.99
N LEU A 226 -8.64 15.97 -20.40
CA LEU A 226 -10.03 16.32 -20.67
C LEU A 226 -10.07 17.67 -21.40
N GLU A 227 -10.72 17.69 -22.57
CA GLU A 227 -11.14 18.91 -23.27
C GLU A 227 -12.62 19.14 -23.03
N VAL A 228 -12.98 20.37 -22.66
CA VAL A 228 -14.34 20.80 -22.41
C VAL A 228 -14.64 21.95 -23.36
N THR A 229 -15.71 21.82 -24.13
CA THR A 229 -16.22 22.89 -25.00
C THR A 229 -17.64 23.26 -24.56
N SER A 230 -17.88 24.55 -24.34
CA SER A 230 -19.23 25.10 -24.16
C SER A 230 -19.81 25.39 -25.56
N PRO A 231 -20.85 24.66 -26.03
CA PRO A 231 -21.41 24.85 -27.37
C PRO A 231 -21.97 26.25 -27.60
N GLU A 232 -22.55 26.87 -26.56
CA GLU A 232 -23.14 28.21 -26.62
C GLU A 232 -22.11 29.32 -26.82
N THR A 233 -20.95 29.20 -26.15
CA THR A 233 -19.91 30.24 -26.17
C THR A 233 -18.75 29.92 -27.12
N GLY A 234 -18.64 28.67 -27.57
CA GLY A 234 -17.49 28.15 -28.32
C GLY A 234 -16.18 28.08 -27.52
N LYS A 235 -16.19 28.43 -26.23
CA LYS A 235 -14.98 28.42 -25.39
C LYS A 235 -14.53 27.00 -25.11
N LYS A 236 -13.22 26.80 -25.16
CA LYS A 236 -12.53 25.55 -24.81
C LYS A 236 -11.72 25.71 -23.54
N ALA A 237 -11.73 24.68 -22.70
CA ALA A 237 -10.83 24.50 -21.57
C ALA A 237 -10.23 23.11 -21.62
N VAL A 238 -8.95 22.98 -21.28
CA VAL A 238 -8.22 21.71 -21.27
C VAL A 238 -7.44 21.62 -19.98
N ASP A 239 -7.56 20.48 -19.31
CA ASP A 239 -6.73 20.15 -18.15
C ASP A 239 -6.62 18.62 -18.00
N SER A 240 -5.94 18.16 -16.97
CA SER A 240 -5.64 16.75 -16.78
C SER A 240 -5.82 16.26 -15.34
N VAL A 241 -6.17 14.98 -15.23
CA VAL A 241 -6.14 14.21 -13.99
C VAL A 241 -4.98 13.24 -14.07
N MET A 242 -4.12 13.22 -13.06
CA MET A 242 -3.00 12.28 -13.04
C MET A 242 -3.50 10.88 -12.70
N VAL A 243 -3.23 9.88 -13.53
CA VAL A 243 -3.56 8.49 -13.25
C VAL A 243 -2.29 7.72 -12.92
N SER A 244 -2.26 7.09 -11.75
CA SER A 244 -1.10 6.36 -11.25
C SER A 244 -1.36 4.84 -11.23
N LEU A 245 -0.38 4.05 -11.65
CA LEU A 245 -0.40 2.58 -11.58
C LEU A 245 0.90 2.05 -10.95
N PRO A 246 0.84 1.43 -9.75
CA PRO A 246 1.94 0.66 -9.20
C PRO A 246 1.97 -0.74 -9.82
N LEU A 247 2.61 -0.86 -10.98
CA LEU A 247 2.76 -2.13 -11.70
C LEU A 247 3.93 -2.94 -11.12
N VAL A 248 3.69 -4.20 -10.74
CA VAL A 248 4.69 -5.09 -10.13
C VAL A 248 4.96 -6.31 -11.00
N ASP A 249 6.00 -7.09 -10.67
CA ASP A 249 6.28 -8.33 -11.37
C ASP A 249 5.15 -9.36 -11.22
N ASN A 250 5.01 -10.23 -12.20
CA ASN A 250 4.21 -11.45 -12.08
C ASN A 250 4.98 -12.49 -11.24
N PHE A 251 4.99 -12.30 -9.91
CA PHE A 251 5.71 -13.17 -8.98
C PHE A 251 5.39 -14.66 -9.09
N PRO A 252 4.14 -15.10 -9.36
CA PRO A 252 3.85 -16.51 -9.63
C PRO A 252 4.67 -17.14 -10.76
N ALA A 253 5.16 -16.35 -11.71
CA ALA A 253 6.01 -16.80 -12.82
C ALA A 253 7.51 -16.74 -12.52
N LEU A 254 7.91 -16.27 -11.33
CA LEU A 254 9.31 -16.08 -10.93
C LEU A 254 9.73 -17.08 -9.85
N THR A 255 10.98 -17.53 -9.94
CA THR A 255 11.60 -18.37 -8.90
C THR A 255 12.35 -17.52 -7.87
N ALA A 256 12.65 -18.11 -6.70
CA ALA A 256 13.43 -17.44 -5.65
C ALA A 256 14.83 -16.96 -6.13
N ALA A 257 15.43 -17.64 -7.12
CA ALA A 257 16.70 -17.24 -7.72
C ALA A 257 16.58 -16.01 -8.65
N GLN A 258 15.36 -15.62 -9.03
CA GLN A 258 15.08 -14.47 -9.91
C GLN A 258 14.57 -13.24 -9.12
N THR A 259 14.29 -13.41 -7.82
CA THR A 259 13.72 -12.36 -6.95
C THR A 259 14.68 -11.96 -5.84
N GLY A 260 14.67 -10.68 -5.46
CA GLY A 260 15.38 -10.19 -4.28
C GLY A 260 14.52 -10.21 -3.02
N VAL A 261 15.13 -9.90 -1.87
CA VAL A 261 14.41 -9.56 -0.63
C VAL A 261 15.01 -8.28 -0.09
N MET A 262 14.19 -7.25 0.06
CA MET A 262 14.66 -5.90 0.37
C MET A 262 14.56 -5.58 1.85
N GLU A 263 15.70 -5.27 2.47
CA GLU A 263 15.82 -4.80 3.84
C GLU A 263 16.33 -3.35 3.86
N LEU A 264 15.64 -2.47 4.58
CA LEU A 264 15.95 -1.04 4.71
C LEU A 264 15.19 -0.41 5.90
N SER A 265 15.65 0.76 6.37
CA SER A 265 14.85 1.59 7.29
C SER A 265 13.67 2.23 6.55
N THR A 266 12.45 2.04 7.05
CA THR A 266 11.22 2.62 6.48
C THR A 266 10.83 3.94 7.11
N TYR A 267 11.65 4.48 8.01
CA TYR A 267 11.44 5.76 8.67
C TYR A 267 12.74 6.55 8.73
N LEU A 268 12.68 7.83 8.41
CA LEU A 268 13.78 8.77 8.53
C LEU A 268 13.24 10.10 9.04
N ASP A 269 13.71 10.50 10.21
CA ASP A 269 13.49 11.85 10.72
C ASP A 269 14.77 12.66 10.50
N MET A 270 14.68 13.71 9.68
CA MET A 270 15.78 14.62 9.39
C MET A 270 15.83 15.79 10.39
N GLY A 271 14.84 15.90 11.29
CA GLY A 271 14.76 16.97 12.28
C GLY A 271 14.64 18.35 11.65
N GLN A 272 15.18 19.34 12.37
CA GLN A 272 15.19 20.74 11.95
C GLN A 272 16.27 20.98 10.88
N LEU A 273 15.91 21.67 9.81
CA LEU A 273 16.78 22.00 8.69
C LEU A 273 17.30 23.44 8.84
N ASP A 274 18.61 23.66 8.72
CA ASP A 274 19.24 24.98 8.87
C ASP A 274 19.07 25.91 7.65
N GLY A 275 17.98 25.75 6.89
CA GLY A 275 17.68 26.54 5.69
C GLY A 275 18.49 26.18 4.43
N GLU A 276 19.39 25.21 4.51
CA GLU A 276 20.12 24.63 3.37
C GLU A 276 19.59 23.23 3.01
N THR A 277 19.76 22.82 1.75
CA THR A 277 19.39 21.48 1.30
C THR A 277 20.15 20.42 2.12
N THR A 278 19.40 19.66 2.90
CA THR A 278 19.98 18.66 3.82
C THR A 278 19.92 17.28 3.17
N LYS A 279 21.02 16.52 3.29
CA LYS A 279 21.17 15.20 2.67
C LYS A 279 21.21 14.11 3.73
N ALA A 280 20.61 12.97 3.41
CA ALA A 280 20.67 11.75 4.18
C ALA A 280 20.88 10.55 3.23
N ALA A 281 21.20 9.39 3.81
CA ALA A 281 21.25 8.16 3.05
C ALA A 281 20.66 7.00 3.86
N ILE A 282 19.91 6.14 3.19
CA ILE A 282 19.43 4.87 3.74
C ILE A 282 20.11 3.75 2.96
N GLU A 283 20.68 2.79 3.67
CA GLU A 283 21.19 1.58 3.02
C GLU A 283 20.03 0.65 2.67
N ILE A 284 20.01 0.19 1.42
CA ILE A 284 19.11 -0.86 0.93
C ILE A 284 19.95 -2.12 0.76
N ARG A 285 19.59 -3.19 1.47
CA ARG A 285 20.27 -4.49 1.42
C ARG A 285 19.41 -5.52 0.70
N ASN A 286 20.07 -6.39 -0.08
CA ASN A 286 19.44 -7.56 -0.64
C ASN A 286 19.80 -8.81 0.18
N VAL A 287 18.83 -9.34 0.92
CA VAL A 287 18.98 -10.57 1.71
C VAL A 287 18.34 -11.79 1.02
N GLY A 288 17.89 -11.64 -0.23
CA GLY A 288 17.30 -12.69 -1.04
C GLY A 288 18.33 -13.54 -1.80
N ALA A 289 17.84 -14.60 -2.46
CA ALA A 289 18.67 -15.52 -3.24
C ALA A 289 18.93 -15.06 -4.68
N GLY A 290 18.07 -14.21 -5.24
CA GLY A 290 18.22 -13.59 -6.56
C GLY A 290 18.63 -12.11 -6.49
N PRO A 291 18.92 -11.48 -7.63
CA PRO A 291 19.19 -10.05 -7.69
C PRO A 291 17.94 -9.23 -7.32
N LEU A 292 18.09 -8.27 -6.40
CA LEU A 292 17.07 -7.27 -6.09
C LEU A 292 17.13 -6.16 -7.14
N ARG A 293 15.99 -5.89 -7.78
CA ARG A 293 15.80 -4.85 -8.79
C ARG A 293 14.86 -3.79 -8.25
N LEU A 294 15.29 -2.54 -8.27
CA LEU A 294 14.50 -1.36 -7.95
C LEU A 294 13.94 -0.82 -9.27
N HIS A 295 12.71 -1.22 -9.60
CA HIS A 295 12.04 -0.85 -10.86
C HIS A 295 11.73 0.64 -10.95
N SER A 296 11.36 1.25 -9.82
CA SER A 296 11.18 2.69 -9.71
C SER A 296 11.34 3.16 -8.28
N VAL A 297 11.93 4.35 -8.11
CA VAL A 297 11.97 5.10 -6.84
C VAL A 297 11.33 6.46 -7.11
N THR A 298 10.22 6.75 -6.44
CA THR A 298 9.43 7.97 -6.70
C THR A 298 9.13 8.72 -5.41
N THR A 299 9.09 10.04 -5.53
CA THR A 299 8.64 10.98 -4.48
C THR A 299 7.52 11.83 -5.06
N ARG A 300 6.58 12.26 -4.21
CA ARG A 300 5.49 13.17 -4.61
C ARG A 300 5.64 14.58 -4.04
N ASN A 301 6.32 14.71 -2.91
CA ASN A 301 6.58 16.02 -2.33
C ASN A 301 7.72 16.69 -3.10
N PRO A 302 7.53 17.90 -3.66
CA PRO A 302 8.53 18.57 -4.49
C PRO A 302 9.80 18.96 -3.72
N ALA A 303 9.74 19.07 -2.39
CA ALA A 303 10.91 19.32 -1.56
C ALA A 303 11.75 18.07 -1.30
N LEU A 304 11.27 16.87 -1.64
CA LEU A 304 11.94 15.60 -1.32
C LEU A 304 12.42 14.89 -2.60
N THR A 305 13.71 14.58 -2.64
CA THR A 305 14.31 13.75 -3.70
C THR A 305 14.93 12.49 -3.10
N ALA A 306 14.89 11.39 -3.86
CA ALA A 306 15.46 10.12 -3.46
C ALA A 306 15.99 9.36 -4.68
N VAL A 307 17.29 9.06 -4.71
CA VAL A 307 17.96 8.41 -5.85
C VAL A 307 18.86 7.29 -5.34
N PRO A 308 18.65 6.03 -5.76
CA PRO A 308 19.55 4.94 -5.40
C PRO A 308 20.83 4.99 -6.24
N ASP A 309 21.97 4.67 -5.62
CA ASP A 309 23.27 4.56 -6.33
C ASP A 309 23.25 3.44 -7.38
N ARG A 310 22.43 2.39 -7.17
CA ARG A 310 22.23 1.27 -8.09
C ARG A 310 20.78 0.82 -8.06
N THR A 311 20.27 0.39 -9.21
CA THR A 311 18.94 -0.22 -9.33
C THR A 311 18.97 -1.75 -9.32
N GLU A 312 20.15 -2.37 -9.40
CA GLU A 312 20.31 -3.83 -9.27
C GLU A 312 21.37 -4.17 -8.20
N ILE A 313 20.97 -5.01 -7.25
CA ILE A 313 21.76 -5.40 -6.08
C ILE A 313 21.83 -6.93 -6.01
N LYS A 314 23.04 -7.48 -6.12
CA LYS A 314 23.29 -8.93 -6.00
C LYS A 314 22.94 -9.46 -4.60
N PRO A 315 22.67 -10.77 -4.43
CA PRO A 315 22.50 -11.39 -3.11
C PRO A 315 23.62 -11.01 -2.13
N GLY A 316 23.25 -10.62 -0.91
CA GLY A 316 24.17 -10.16 0.14
C GLY A 316 24.81 -8.79 -0.11
N GLY A 317 24.48 -8.12 -1.21
CA GLY A 317 24.95 -6.77 -1.53
C GLY A 317 24.07 -5.68 -0.95
N SER A 318 24.54 -4.44 -1.04
CA SER A 318 23.79 -3.25 -0.68
C SER A 318 24.01 -2.09 -1.65
N THR A 319 23.14 -1.08 -1.57
CA THR A 319 23.26 0.21 -2.25
C THR A 319 22.75 1.32 -1.33
N LEU A 320 23.19 2.56 -1.54
CA LEU A 320 22.66 3.72 -0.81
C LEU A 320 21.52 4.36 -1.60
N LEU A 321 20.41 4.61 -0.91
CA LEU A 321 19.38 5.53 -1.34
C LEU A 321 19.72 6.92 -0.84
N ARG A 322 20.17 7.81 -1.74
CA ARG A 322 20.51 9.20 -1.41
C ARG A 322 19.24 10.04 -1.36
N ILE A 323 19.00 10.64 -0.21
CA ILE A 323 17.81 11.44 0.07
C ILE A 323 18.25 12.88 0.25
N ALA A 324 17.50 13.83 -0.30
CA ALA A 324 17.70 15.24 -0.01
C ALA A 324 16.37 15.95 0.17
N VAL A 325 16.31 16.82 1.18
CA VAL A 325 15.17 17.72 1.43
C VAL A 325 15.59 19.16 1.19
N ASP A 326 14.83 19.88 0.38
CA ASP A 326 15.04 21.28 0.06
C ASP A 326 14.12 22.20 0.90
N PRO A 327 14.64 22.87 1.95
CA PRO A 327 13.83 23.77 2.77
C PRO A 327 13.37 25.03 2.03
N GLN A 328 13.98 25.40 0.90
CA GLN A 328 13.53 26.55 0.12
C GLN A 328 12.22 26.24 -0.61
N VAL A 329 12.06 25.01 -1.11
CA VAL A 329 10.78 24.54 -1.66
C VAL A 329 9.72 24.47 -0.55
N MET A 330 10.06 23.98 0.65
CA MET A 330 9.15 23.99 1.79
C MET A 330 8.67 25.41 2.14
N LYS A 331 9.58 26.39 2.16
CA LYS A 331 9.25 27.81 2.40
C LYS A 331 8.36 28.39 1.30
N ALA A 332 8.66 28.11 0.03
CA ALA A 332 7.87 28.58 -1.11
C ALA A 332 6.43 28.04 -1.10
N GLU A 333 6.25 26.80 -0.65
CA GLU A 333 4.95 26.14 -0.51
C GLU A 333 4.26 26.44 0.84
N GLY A 334 4.92 27.20 1.73
CA GLY A 334 4.38 27.59 3.04
C GLY A 334 4.36 26.48 4.10
N TRP A 335 5.13 25.41 3.93
CA TRP A 335 5.18 24.28 4.87
C TRP A 335 6.23 24.49 5.97
N GLN A 336 5.82 24.41 7.24
CA GLN A 336 6.76 24.40 8.38
C GLN A 336 7.41 23.04 8.61
N SER A 337 6.74 21.98 8.16
CA SER A 337 7.21 20.60 8.28
C SER A 337 6.67 19.76 7.11
N ILE A 338 7.38 18.71 6.73
CA ILE A 338 6.91 17.70 5.78
C ILE A 338 6.88 16.30 6.42
N ALA A 339 5.94 15.47 5.99
CA ALA A 339 5.85 14.05 6.33
C ALA A 339 5.56 13.24 5.05
N ALA A 340 6.55 13.13 4.18
CA ALA A 340 6.42 12.65 2.81
C ALA A 340 6.90 11.21 2.63
N ASP A 341 6.38 10.53 1.62
CA ASP A 341 6.79 9.15 1.29
C ASP A 341 7.74 9.11 0.10
N ILE A 342 8.78 8.30 0.23
CA ILE A 342 9.51 7.71 -0.90
C ILE A 342 8.86 6.36 -1.19
N SER A 343 8.40 6.12 -2.42
CA SER A 343 7.83 4.86 -2.86
C SER A 343 8.83 4.10 -3.73
N ILE A 344 9.07 2.83 -3.41
CA ILE A 344 9.99 1.96 -4.15
C ILE A 344 9.20 0.76 -4.66
N ILE A 345 9.18 0.57 -5.98
CA ILE A 345 8.70 -0.68 -6.57
C ILE A 345 9.90 -1.56 -6.90
N CYS A 346 9.85 -2.81 -6.47
CA CYS A 346 10.95 -3.76 -6.60
C CYS A 346 10.45 -5.20 -6.80
N ASN A 347 11.36 -6.11 -7.15
CA ASN A 347 11.07 -7.53 -7.34
C ASN A 347 11.15 -8.36 -6.03
N ASP A 348 10.80 -7.77 -4.89
CA ASP A 348 10.60 -8.49 -3.62
C ASP A 348 9.17 -9.04 -3.57
N PRO A 349 8.96 -10.37 -3.63
CA PRO A 349 7.63 -10.98 -3.72
C PRO A 349 6.79 -10.79 -2.45
N GLN A 350 7.42 -10.52 -1.30
CA GLN A 350 6.70 -10.33 -0.04
C GLN A 350 6.16 -8.92 0.11
N ALA A 351 6.77 -7.94 -0.59
CA ALA A 351 6.30 -6.57 -0.58
C ALA A 351 6.92 -5.77 -1.73
N PRO A 352 6.31 -5.88 -2.92
CA PRO A 352 6.85 -5.30 -4.13
C PRO A 352 6.74 -3.78 -4.18
N LEU A 353 5.90 -3.17 -3.34
CA LEU A 353 5.85 -1.74 -3.08
C LEU A 353 6.27 -1.48 -1.63
N ARG A 354 7.39 -0.77 -1.43
CA ARG A 354 7.84 -0.29 -0.11
C ARG A 354 7.75 1.21 -0.02
N ARG A 355 7.51 1.71 1.19
CA ARG A 355 7.47 3.14 1.49
C ARG A 355 8.44 3.47 2.62
N ILE A 356 9.13 4.59 2.46
CA ILE A 356 9.95 5.21 3.50
C ILE A 356 9.29 6.53 3.85
N LYS A 357 8.86 6.69 5.12
CA LYS A 357 8.36 7.96 5.62
C LYS A 357 9.55 8.85 5.97
N VAL A 358 9.61 10.04 5.36
CA VAL A 358 10.63 11.06 5.64
C VAL A 358 9.97 12.25 6.31
N LYS A 359 10.49 12.66 7.46
CA LYS A 359 10.10 13.89 8.16
C LYS A 359 11.23 14.92 8.17
N ALA A 360 10.86 16.18 8.09
CA ALA A 360 11.77 17.32 8.25
C ALA A 360 10.99 18.58 8.65
N GLU A 361 11.64 19.50 9.36
CA GLU A 361 11.09 20.76 9.88
C GLU A 361 11.99 21.95 9.51
N LEU A 362 11.43 23.14 9.36
CA LEU A 362 12.17 24.36 8.95
C LEU A 362 12.99 25.05 10.05
#